data_AF-A6TIZ6-F1
#
_entry.id   AF-A6TIZ6-F1
#
_cell.length_a   1.000
_cell.length_b   1.000
_cell.length_c   1.000
_cell.angle_alpha   90.00
_cell.angle_beta   90.00
_cell.angle_gamma   90.00
#
_symmetry.space_group_name_H-M   'P 1'
#
loop_
_entity.id
_entity.type
_entity.pdbx_description
1 polymer ?
#
loop_
_entity_poly.entity_id
_entity_poly.type
_entity_poly.pdbx_seq_one_letter_code
_entity_poly.pdbx_strand_id
1 'polypeptide(L)'
;MPDKERKTAFDPLLKLHAAIKAQCMAHGLLVYPMGGTIDGQRGDHILIAPPFIVSRSELDFVVDTLHKVISEETHKLMRRQP
;
A
#
# COMPACT_ATOMS: atom_id res chain seq x y z
N MET A 1 -16.93 -2.66 6.74
CA MET A 1 -15.49 -2.62 7.07
C MET A 1 -15.16 -3.72 8.09
N PRO A 2 -15.08 -5.00 7.70
CA PRO A 2 -14.61 -6.04 8.61
C PRO A 2 -13.06 -6.01 8.69
N ASP A 3 -12.50 -6.41 9.82
CA ASP A 3 -11.07 -6.56 10.14
C ASP A 3 -10.18 -5.31 10.29
N LYS A 4 -10.72 -4.20 10.83
CA LYS A 4 -9.87 -3.19 11.51
C LYS A 4 -9.42 -3.62 12.91
N GLU A 5 -10.08 -4.61 13.49
CA GLU A 5 -9.84 -5.05 14.88
C GLU A 5 -8.66 -6.02 14.99
N ARG A 6 -8.45 -6.86 13.98
CA ARG A 6 -7.32 -7.79 13.96
C ARG A 6 -6.09 -7.10 13.37
N LYS A 7 -5.20 -6.66 14.25
CA LYS A 7 -3.87 -6.12 13.90
C LYS A 7 -2.90 -7.21 13.39
N THR A 8 -3.41 -8.21 12.67
CA THR A 8 -2.58 -9.30 12.12
C THR A 8 -2.11 -8.90 10.73
N ALA A 9 -0.81 -8.98 10.47
CA ALA A 9 -0.26 -8.76 9.14
C ALA A 9 -0.80 -9.78 8.13
N PHE A 10 -0.90 -9.36 6.86
CA PHE A 10 -1.23 -10.23 5.74
C PHE A 10 -0.19 -11.35 5.59
N ASP A 11 -0.58 -12.43 4.90
CA ASP A 11 0.33 -13.51 4.54
C ASP A 11 1.45 -12.96 3.62
N PRO A 12 2.74 -13.12 3.98
CA PRO A 12 3.86 -12.66 3.17
C PRO A 12 3.85 -13.16 1.72
N LEU A 13 3.25 -14.31 1.45
CA LEU A 13 3.14 -14.88 0.10
C LEU A 13 2.26 -14.03 -0.83
N LEU A 14 1.37 -13.21 -0.27
CA LEU A 14 0.53 -12.28 -1.03
C LEU A 14 1.33 -11.10 -1.59
N LYS A 15 2.50 -10.79 -1.01
CA LYS A 15 3.39 -9.70 -1.41
C LYS A 15 2.63 -8.39 -1.66
N LEU A 16 1.76 -8.02 -0.72
CA LEU A 16 0.87 -6.86 -0.85
C LEU A 16 1.65 -5.57 -1.15
N HIS A 17 2.80 -5.37 -0.50
CA HIS A 17 3.69 -4.25 -0.77
C HIS A 17 4.09 -4.13 -2.26
N ALA A 18 4.31 -5.27 -2.93
CA ALA A 18 4.69 -5.30 -4.34
C ALA A 18 3.50 -5.01 -5.27
N ALA A 19 2.31 -5.52 -4.93
CA ALA A 19 1.08 -5.23 -5.66
C ALA A 19 0.73 -3.74 -5.61
N ILE A 20 0.81 -3.13 -4.43
CA ILE A 20 0.59 -1.69 -4.24
C ILE A 20 1.57 -0.88 -5.08
N LYS A 21 2.88 -1.22 -5.05
CA LYS A 21 3.88 -0.55 -5.90
C LYS A 21 3.50 -0.59 -7.38
N ALA A 22 3.12 -1.76 -7.88
CA ALA A 22 2.78 -1.93 -9.30
C ALA A 22 1.56 -1.09 -9.70
N GLN A 23 0.52 -1.06 -8.86
CA GLN A 23 -0.68 -0.26 -9.11
C GLN A 23 -0.42 1.24 -8.99
N CYS A 24 0.30 1.70 -7.96
CA CYS A 24 0.70 3.10 -7.85
C CYS A 24 1.50 3.54 -9.09
N MET A 25 2.44 2.71 -9.55
CA MET A 25 3.23 3.02 -10.75
C MET A 25 2.37 3.10 -12.01
N ALA A 26 1.35 2.24 -12.16
CA ALA A 26 0.38 2.31 -13.25
C ALA A 26 -0.47 3.60 -13.21
N HIS A 27 -0.64 4.18 -12.02
CA HIS A 27 -1.28 5.49 -11.82
C HIS A 27 -0.31 6.67 -11.88
N GLY A 28 0.97 6.47 -12.21
CA GLY A 28 1.97 7.54 -12.30
C GLY A 28 2.59 7.94 -10.96
N LEU A 29 2.37 7.16 -9.90
CA LEU A 29 2.95 7.39 -8.57
C LEU A 29 4.06 6.37 -8.26
N LEU A 30 5.30 6.84 -8.11
CA LEU A 30 6.39 6.01 -7.64
C LEU A 30 6.38 5.91 -6.10
N VAL A 31 6.53 4.69 -5.58
CA VAL A 31 6.67 4.42 -4.16
C VAL A 31 7.78 3.40 -3.91
N TYR A 32 8.32 3.38 -2.70
CA TYR A 32 9.34 2.43 -2.27
C TYR A 32 8.71 1.36 -1.35
N PRO A 33 8.42 0.15 -1.86
CA PRO A 33 7.81 -0.89 -1.04
C PRO A 33 8.85 -1.70 -0.29
N MET A 34 8.46 -2.23 0.87
CA MET A 34 9.26 -3.18 1.64
C MET A 34 8.35 -4.20 2.33
N GLY A 35 8.76 -5.46 2.32
CA GLY A 35 8.14 -6.55 3.09
C GLY A 35 9.02 -6.96 4.27
N GLY A 36 8.44 -7.68 5.23
CA GLY A 36 9.18 -8.20 6.38
C GLY A 36 9.48 -7.19 7.48
N THR A 37 8.68 -6.12 7.59
CA THR A 37 8.94 -5.02 8.53
C THR A 37 8.73 -5.36 10.01
N ILE A 38 8.09 -6.48 10.33
CA ILE A 38 7.85 -6.90 11.72
C ILE A 38 9.01 -7.75 12.25
N ASP A 39 9.40 -8.78 11.51
CA ASP A 39 10.32 -9.84 11.96
C ASP A 39 11.26 -10.34 10.85
N GLY A 40 11.39 -9.58 9.75
CA GLY A 40 12.12 -9.98 8.55
C GLY A 40 11.32 -10.85 7.57
N GLN A 41 10.10 -11.27 7.94
CA GLN A 41 9.22 -12.09 7.08
C GLN A 41 7.84 -11.47 6.90
N ARG A 42 7.24 -10.99 7.98
CA ARG A 42 5.86 -10.46 8.02
C ARG A 42 5.83 -8.94 8.02
N GLY A 43 4.74 -8.40 7.50
CA GLY A 43 4.49 -6.96 7.44
C GLY A 43 4.84 -6.37 6.09
N ASP A 44 4.03 -5.38 5.70
CA ASP A 44 4.13 -4.65 4.45
C ASP A 44 4.25 -3.16 4.78
N HIS A 45 5.14 -2.46 4.08
CA HIS A 45 5.34 -1.03 4.22
C HIS A 45 5.54 -0.39 2.85
N ILE A 46 5.06 0.85 2.71
CA ILE A 46 5.28 1.72 1.56
C ILE A 46 5.87 3.03 2.07
N LEU A 47 7.00 3.44 1.51
CA LEU A 47 7.65 4.74 1.75
C LEU A 47 7.43 5.66 0.56
N ILE A 48 7.19 6.93 0.89
CA ILE A 48 7.00 8.02 -0.07
C ILE A 48 7.81 9.21 0.41
N ALA A 49 8.55 9.81 -0.51
CA ALA A 49 9.43 10.94 -0.25
C ALA A 49 9.23 11.99 -1.34
N PRO A 50 8.13 12.79 -1.29
CA PRO A 50 7.95 13.87 -2.23
C PRO A 50 9.03 14.94 -2.01
N PRO A 51 9.43 15.67 -3.06
CA PRO A 51 10.39 16.76 -2.93
C PRO A 51 9.81 17.92 -2.12
N PHE A 52 10.66 18.74 -1.51
CA PHE A 52 10.22 19.91 -0.72
C PHE A 52 9.46 20.97 -1.53
N ILE A 53 9.62 20.98 -2.85
CA ILE A 53 8.96 21.91 -3.78
C ILE A 53 7.56 21.43 -4.23
N VAL A 54 7.07 20.32 -3.70
CA VAL A 54 5.76 19.75 -4.06
C VAL A 54 4.62 20.73 -3.77
N SER A 55 3.68 20.84 -4.71
CA SER A 55 2.47 21.63 -4.57
C SER A 55 1.38 20.89 -3.79
N ARG A 56 0.35 21.63 -3.33
CA ARG A 56 -0.82 21.03 -2.67
C ARG A 56 -1.56 20.05 -3.59
N SER A 57 -1.77 20.42 -4.85
CA SER A 57 -2.44 19.56 -5.84
C SER A 57 -1.68 18.27 -6.13
N GLU A 58 -0.34 18.31 -6.11
CA GLU A 58 0.48 17.09 -6.26
C GLU A 58 0.38 16.21 -5.00
N LEU A 59 0.33 16.80 -3.81
CA LEU A 59 0.08 16.06 -2.57
C LEU A 59 -1.31 15.42 -2.55
N ASP A 60 -2.34 16.13 -3.00
CA ASP A 60 -3.70 15.60 -3.12
C ASP A 60 -3.70 14.39 -4.06
N PHE A 61 -3.05 14.51 -5.23
CA PHE A 61 -2.87 13.39 -6.16
C PHE A 61 -2.17 12.20 -5.52
N VAL A 62 -1.08 12.42 -4.77
CA VAL A 62 -0.35 11.35 -4.06
C VAL A 62 -1.28 10.65 -3.07
N VAL A 63 -1.96 11.40 -2.20
CA VAL A 63 -2.84 10.85 -1.16
C VAL A 63 -4.02 10.10 -1.76
N ASP A 64 -4.69 10.68 -2.75
CA ASP A 64 -5.85 10.06 -3.40
C ASP A 64 -5.48 8.76 -4.12
N THR A 65 -4.36 8.79 -4.85
CA THR A 65 -3.87 7.61 -5.57
C THR A 65 -3.52 6.48 -4.60
N LEU A 66 -2.81 6.78 -3.51
CA LEU A 66 -2.48 5.77 -2.49
C LEU A 66 -3.72 5.23 -1.82
N HIS A 67 -4.63 6.10 -1.39
CA HIS A 67 -5.85 5.68 -0.72
C HIS A 67 -6.67 4.75 -1.60
N LYS A 68 -6.81 5.09 -2.88
CA LYS A 68 -7.47 4.25 -3.88
C LYS A 68 -6.78 2.88 -3.99
N VAL A 69 -5.47 2.86 -4.28
CA VAL A 69 -4.73 1.60 -4.50
C VAL A 69 -4.73 0.71 -3.26
N ILE A 70 -4.46 1.27 -2.08
CA ILE A 70 -4.47 0.52 -0.81
C ILE A 70 -5.86 -0.06 -0.57
N SER A 71 -6.92 0.74 -0.76
CA SER A 71 -8.30 0.28 -0.59
C SER A 71 -8.62 -0.86 -1.55
N GLU A 72 -8.29 -0.72 -2.83
CA GLU A 72 -8.56 -1.74 -3.84
C GLU A 72 -7.80 -3.05 -3.56
N GLU A 73 -6.50 -2.99 -3.31
CA GLU A 73 -5.67 -4.17 -3.07
C GLU A 73 -6.08 -4.89 -1.77
N THR A 74 -6.34 -4.15 -0.69
CA THR A 74 -6.83 -4.77 0.56
C THR A 74 -8.21 -5.38 0.39
N HIS A 75 -9.16 -4.73 -0.30
CA HIS A 75 -10.48 -5.31 -0.58
C HIS A 75 -10.39 -6.55 -1.46
N LYS A 76 -9.50 -6.59 -2.47
CA LYS A 76 -9.26 -7.79 -3.30
C LYS A 76 -8.82 -8.97 -2.45
N LEU A 77 -7.92 -8.75 -1.49
CA LEU A 77 -7.43 -9.80 -0.60
C LEU A 77 -8.51 -10.26 0.38
N MET A 78 -9.25 -9.34 0.99
CA MET A 78 -10.32 -9.66 1.92
C MET A 78 -11.47 -10.44 1.27
N ARG A 79 -11.75 -10.21 -0.01
CA ARG A 79 -12.77 -10.96 -0.77
C ARG A 79 -12.30 -12.35 -1.22
N ARG A 80 -11.00 -12.62 -1.21
CA ARG A 80 -10.40 -13.91 -1.63
C ARG A 80 -10.12 -14.84 -0.46
N GLN A 81 -10.27 -14.35 0.77
CA GLN A 81 -10.13 -15.13 1.99
C GLN A 81 -11.49 -15.82 2.27
N PRO A 82 -11.54 -17.16 2.41
CA PRO A 82 -12.78 -17.89 2.71
C PRO A 82 -13.33 -17.56 4.11
#